data_AF-A0A183MGN9-F1
#
_entry.id   AF-A0A183MGN9-F1
#
_cell.length_a   1.000
_cell.length_b   1.000
_cell.length_c   1.000
_cell.angle_alpha   90.00
_cell.angle_beta   90.00
_cell.angle_gamma   90.00
#
_symmetry.space_group_name_H-M   'P 1'
#
loop_
_entity.id
_entity.type
_entity.pdbx_description
1 polymer ?
#
loop_
_entity_poly.entity_id
_entity_poly.type
_entity_poly.pdbx_seq_one_letter_code
_entity_poly.pdbx_strand_id
1 'polypeptide(L)'
;MGSIIDEQGGSDVDVKAEIDKARVAFLQLKNIWNSKQRSTNIKVTIFNTNFEAVLLYRAEIWRTTTTIINKVQVFINSCLRKILNTNWPDTISNSLLWERTNRLPTEEEISKRRLKWMGHTLRTS
;
A
#
# COMPACT_ATOMS: atom_id res chain seq x y z
N MET A 1 -19.01 17.70 -14.29
CA MET A 1 -18.34 18.84 -13.65
C MET A 1 -16.97 18.34 -13.20
N GLY A 2 -15.92 18.45 -13.99
CA GLY A 2 -15.27 19.69 -14.38
C GLY A 2 -13.96 19.81 -13.58
N SER A 3 -13.10 18.78 -13.64
CA SER A 3 -11.79 18.81 -12.97
C SER A 3 -10.88 19.74 -13.76
N ILE A 4 -10.54 20.86 -13.13
CA ILE A 4 -9.44 21.74 -13.51
C ILE A 4 -8.19 20.87 -13.52
N ILE A 5 -7.57 20.77 -14.69
CA ILE A 5 -6.36 19.99 -14.94
C ILE A 5 -5.22 20.75 -14.25
N ASP A 6 -4.70 20.21 -13.16
CA ASP A 6 -3.37 20.59 -12.69
C ASP A 6 -2.33 19.67 -13.34
N GLU A 7 -1.43 20.29 -14.08
CA GLU A 7 -0.36 19.65 -14.82
C GLU A 7 0.72 19.18 -13.83
N GLN A 8 0.65 17.89 -13.49
CA GLN A 8 1.66 17.11 -12.76
C GLN A 8 1.90 17.43 -11.27
N GLY A 9 1.51 18.59 -10.73
CA GLY A 9 1.78 18.99 -9.34
C GLY A 9 0.84 18.37 -8.28
N GLY A 10 -0.46 18.55 -8.43
CA GLY A 10 -1.47 18.21 -7.42
C GLY A 10 -1.52 16.72 -7.06
N SER A 11 -1.41 15.84 -8.06
CA SER A 11 -1.48 14.38 -7.84
C SER A 11 -0.32 13.85 -6.98
N ASP A 12 0.91 14.37 -7.15
CA ASP A 12 2.06 13.92 -6.34
C ASP A 12 1.98 14.47 -4.90
N VAL A 13 1.47 15.70 -4.73
CA VAL A 13 1.22 16.30 -3.42
C VAL A 13 0.15 15.52 -2.66
N ASP A 14 -0.94 15.15 -3.32
CA ASP A 14 -2.02 14.36 -2.74
C ASP A 14 -1.54 12.96 -2.34
N VAL A 15 -0.79 12.26 -3.21
CA VAL A 15 -0.19 10.96 -2.88
C VAL A 15 0.72 11.04 -1.68
N LYS A 16 1.57 12.07 -1.63
CA LYS A 16 2.49 12.27 -0.51
C LYS A 16 1.72 12.46 0.79
N ALA A 17 0.67 13.27 0.79
CA ALA A 17 -0.18 13.47 1.96
C ALA A 17 -0.83 12.16 2.42
N GLU A 18 -1.30 11.30 1.50
CA GLU A 18 -1.85 9.99 1.86
C GLU A 18 -0.80 9.02 2.42
N ILE A 19 0.42 9.01 1.85
CA ILE A 19 1.54 8.23 2.41
C ILE A 19 1.87 8.72 3.82
N ASP A 20 1.88 10.03 4.06
CA ASP A 20 2.18 10.60 5.37
C ASP A 20 1.08 10.25 6.39
N LYS A 21 -0.20 10.27 5.99
CA LYS A 21 -1.30 9.76 6.84
C LYS A 21 -1.13 8.28 7.18
N ALA A 22 -0.84 7.45 6.17
CA ALA A 22 -0.58 6.02 6.37
C ALA A 22 0.62 5.78 7.30
N ARG A 23 1.67 6.60 7.17
CA ARG A 23 2.85 6.55 8.04
C ARG A 23 2.50 6.89 9.48
N VAL A 24 1.72 7.94 9.71
CA VAL A 24 1.27 8.32 11.06
C VAL A 24 0.44 7.20 11.69
N ALA A 25 -0.54 6.66 10.96
CA ALA A 25 -1.36 5.54 11.42
C ALA A 25 -0.49 4.30 11.74
N PHE A 26 0.47 3.98 10.87
CA PHE A 26 1.41 2.88 11.11
C PHE A 26 2.22 3.09 12.40
N LEU A 27 2.73 4.30 12.64
CA LEU A 27 3.51 4.61 13.84
C LEU A 27 2.67 4.55 15.12
N GLN A 28 1.40 4.94 15.07
CA GLN A 28 0.48 4.82 16.22
C GLN A 28 0.32 3.36 16.66
N LEU A 29 0.38 2.42 15.72
CA LEU A 29 0.28 0.98 15.97
C LEU A 29 1.63 0.32 16.34
N LYS A 30 2.68 1.09 16.70
CA LYS A 30 4.02 0.56 17.03
C LYS A 30 4.02 -0.62 18.02
N ASN A 31 3.16 -0.57 19.03
CA ASN A 31 3.08 -1.61 20.06
C ASN A 31 2.58 -2.94 19.48
N ILE A 32 1.73 -2.88 18.44
CA ILE A 32 1.24 -4.04 17.70
C ILE A 32 2.38 -4.68 16.93
N TRP A 33 3.15 -3.88 16.19
CA TRP A 33 4.24 -4.37 15.35
C TRP A 33 5.35 -5.01 16.18
N ASN A 34 5.67 -4.43 17.34
CA ASN A 34 6.71 -4.94 18.24
C ASN A 34 6.26 -6.12 19.11
N SER A 35 4.95 -6.35 19.26
CA SER A 35 4.45 -7.43 20.13
C SER A 35 4.74 -8.81 19.56
N LYS A 36 5.34 -9.69 20.36
CA LYS A 36 5.55 -11.11 20.00
C LYS A 36 4.28 -11.97 20.21
N GLN A 37 3.27 -11.44 20.91
CA GLN A 37 2.05 -12.21 21.23
C GLN A 37 1.15 -12.42 20.01
N ARG A 38 1.18 -11.48 19.04
CA ARG A 38 0.39 -11.60 17.81
C ARG A 38 1.22 -12.19 16.69
N SER A 39 0.63 -13.15 15.99
CA SER A 39 1.25 -13.77 14.82
C SER A 39 1.49 -12.74 13.72
N THR A 40 2.51 -13.01 12.92
CA THR A 40 2.86 -12.21 11.74
C THR A 40 1.67 -12.05 10.80
N ASN A 41 0.90 -13.12 10.59
CA ASN A 41 -0.27 -13.10 9.70
C ASN A 41 -1.32 -12.08 10.18
N ILE A 42 -1.61 -12.02 11.49
CA ILE A 42 -2.56 -11.05 12.04
C ILE A 42 -2.04 -9.62 11.82
N LYS A 43 -0.75 -9.37 12.03
CA LYS A 43 -0.16 -8.03 11.83
C LYS A 43 -0.21 -7.61 10.36
N VAL A 44 0.10 -8.52 9.44
CA VAL A 44 0.02 -8.29 8.00
C VAL A 44 -1.42 -8.00 7.59
N THR A 45 -2.40 -8.74 8.11
CA THR A 45 -3.83 -8.45 7.85
C THR A 45 -4.23 -7.05 8.31
N ILE A 46 -3.86 -6.66 9.55
CA ILE A 46 -4.15 -5.32 10.06
C ILE A 46 -3.51 -4.25 9.18
N PHE A 47 -2.23 -4.43 8.81
CA PHE A 47 -1.54 -3.51 7.92
C PHE A 47 -2.24 -3.40 6.56
N ASN A 48 -2.60 -4.54 5.96
CA ASN A 48 -3.32 -4.58 4.69
C ASN A 48 -4.62 -3.78 4.83
N THR A 49 -5.48 -4.03 5.81
CA THR A 49 -6.73 -3.27 6.00
C THR A 49 -6.51 -1.76 6.11
N ASN A 50 -5.47 -1.31 6.82
CA ASN A 50 -5.16 0.13 6.91
C ASN A 50 -4.63 0.70 5.58
N PHE A 51 -3.75 -0.05 4.91
CA PHE A 51 -3.22 0.32 3.61
C PHE A 51 -4.33 0.41 2.55
N GLU A 52 -5.26 -0.54 2.57
CA GLU A 52 -6.45 -0.57 1.73
C GLU A 52 -7.32 0.67 1.92
N ALA A 53 -7.61 1.00 3.18
CA ALA A 53 -8.44 2.14 3.54
C ALA A 53 -7.81 3.49 3.17
N VAL A 54 -6.49 3.64 3.35
CA VAL A 54 -5.81 4.93 3.16
C VAL A 54 -5.33 5.15 1.73
N LEU A 55 -4.73 4.14 1.10
CA LEU A 55 -4.03 4.30 -0.17
C LEU A 55 -4.79 3.73 -1.38
N LEU A 56 -5.47 2.59 -1.25
CA LEU A 56 -6.04 1.91 -2.42
C LEU A 56 -7.44 2.37 -2.82
N TYR A 57 -8.27 2.84 -1.87
CA TYR A 57 -9.59 3.40 -2.21
C TYR A 57 -9.50 4.60 -3.17
N ARG A 58 -8.47 5.45 -3.01
CA ARG A 58 -8.26 6.61 -3.91
C ARG A 58 -7.42 6.29 -5.14
N ALA A 59 -6.61 5.23 -5.10
CA ALA A 59 -5.78 4.80 -6.23
C ALA A 59 -6.58 4.31 -7.45
N GLU A 60 -7.85 3.95 -7.28
CA GLU A 60 -8.78 3.64 -8.39
C GLU A 60 -8.99 4.85 -9.32
N ILE A 61 -8.88 6.06 -8.78
CA ILE A 61 -9.13 7.34 -9.48
C ILE A 61 -7.82 8.02 -9.91
N TRP A 62 -6.69 7.68 -9.29
CA TRP A 62 -5.41 8.29 -9.61
C TRP A 62 -4.92 7.92 -11.01
N ARG A 63 -4.39 8.91 -11.72
CA ARG A 63 -3.49 8.68 -12.87
C ARG A 63 -2.17 8.14 -12.31
N THR A 64 -2.14 6.83 -12.08
CA THR A 64 -0.99 6.14 -11.48
C THR A 64 0.20 6.22 -12.42
N THR A 65 1.13 7.14 -12.15
CA THR A 65 2.45 7.10 -12.77
C THR A 65 3.31 6.05 -12.07
N THR A 66 4.20 5.41 -12.81
CA THR A 66 5.15 4.41 -12.29
C THR A 66 5.94 4.95 -11.09
N THR A 67 6.27 6.24 -11.10
CA THR A 67 6.94 6.93 -9.98
C THR A 67 6.12 6.91 -8.68
N ILE A 68 4.81 7.18 -8.76
CA ILE A 68 3.91 7.13 -7.59
C ILE A 68 3.83 5.71 -7.04
N ILE A 69 3.63 4.73 -7.93
CA ILE A 69 3.56 3.31 -7.55
C ILE A 69 4.86 2.89 -6.85
N ASN A 70 6.02 3.28 -7.37
CA ASN A 70 7.32 2.98 -6.77
C ASN A 70 7.48 3.62 -5.39
N LYS A 71 7.10 4.90 -5.21
CA LYS A 71 7.14 5.57 -3.90
C LYS A 71 6.28 4.82 -2.86
N VAL A 72 5.06 4.43 -3.24
CA VAL A 72 4.15 3.67 -2.38
C VAL A 72 4.73 2.28 -2.07
N GLN A 73 5.27 1.58 -3.07
CA GLN A 73 5.88 0.26 -2.89
C GLN A 73 7.06 0.29 -1.90
N VAL A 74 7.93 1.30 -2.00
CA VAL A 74 9.06 1.48 -1.07
C VAL A 74 8.54 1.66 0.36
N PHE A 75 7.49 2.45 0.55
CA PHE A 75 6.87 2.64 1.87
C PHE A 75 6.29 1.34 2.43
N ILE A 76 5.52 0.58 1.64
CA ILE A 76 4.97 -0.72 2.04
C ILE A 76 6.09 -1.68 2.44
N ASN A 77 7.11 -1.79 1.59
CA ASN A 77 8.23 -2.70 1.81
C ASN A 77 9.00 -2.37 3.11
N SER A 78 9.08 -1.09 3.47
CA SER A 78 9.64 -0.65 4.77
C SER A 78 8.75 -1.11 5.94
N CYS A 79 7.43 -0.95 5.81
CA CYS A 79 6.47 -1.35 6.85
C CYS A 79 6.45 -2.87 7.06
N LEU A 80 6.43 -3.66 5.98
CA LEU A 80 6.42 -5.12 6.06
C LEU A 80 7.68 -5.66 6.74
N ARG A 81 8.87 -5.11 6.44
CA ARG A 81 10.11 -5.50 7.13
C ARG A 81 10.04 -5.27 8.64
N LYS A 82 9.43 -4.14 9.07
CA LYS A 82 9.19 -3.88 10.50
C LYS A 82 8.20 -4.87 11.11
N ILE A 83 7.14 -5.23 10.40
CA ILE A 83 6.15 -6.22 10.86
C ILE A 83 6.77 -7.61 11.02
N LEU A 84 7.63 -8.01 10.08
CA LEU A 84 8.38 -9.26 10.13
C LEU A 84 9.51 -9.25 11.18
N ASN A 85 9.75 -8.11 11.85
CA ASN A 85 10.86 -7.90 12.77
C ASN A 85 12.21 -8.29 12.15
N THR A 86 12.37 -8.03 10.85
CA THR A 86 13.61 -8.31 10.13
C THR A 86 14.60 -7.19 10.45
N ASN A 87 15.49 -7.46 11.40
CA ASN A 87 16.55 -6.55 11.79
C ASN A 87 17.87 -6.99 11.16
N TRP A 88 18.78 -6.03 10.99
CA TRP A 88 20.15 -6.33 10.62
C TRP A 88 20.73 -7.40 11.58
N PRO A 89 21.46 -8.43 11.09
CA PRO A 89 22.04 -8.58 9.74
C PRO A 89 21.15 -9.29 8.70
N ASP A 90 19.91 -9.65 9.04
CA ASP A 90 19.04 -10.40 8.13
C ASP A 90 18.62 -9.54 6.92
N THR A 91 19.14 -9.88 5.75
CA THR A 91 18.81 -9.20 4.49
C THR A 91 17.76 -10.01 3.72
N ILE A 92 16.49 -9.66 3.90
CA ILE A 92 15.38 -10.25 3.14
C ILE A 92 15.24 -9.56 1.77
N SER A 93 15.26 -10.36 0.71
CA SER A 93 14.95 -9.89 -0.65
C SER A 93 13.49 -9.41 -0.73
N ASN A 94 13.18 -8.54 -1.69
CA ASN A 94 11.78 -8.11 -1.90
C ASN A 94 10.87 -9.29 -2.30
N SER A 95 11.37 -10.25 -3.08
CA SER A 95 10.59 -11.44 -3.47
C SER A 95 10.20 -12.30 -2.26
N LEU A 96 11.16 -12.61 -1.38
CA LEU A 96 10.90 -13.39 -0.17
C LEU A 96 10.01 -12.65 0.83
N LEU A 97 10.12 -11.32 0.89
CA LEU A 97 9.23 -10.47 1.69
C LEU A 97 7.77 -10.61 1.23
N TRP A 98 7.53 -10.57 -0.08
CA TRP A 98 6.20 -10.71 -0.68
C TRP A 98 5.64 -12.12 -0.49
N GLU A 99 6.46 -13.15 -0.68
CA GLU A 99 6.08 -14.55 -0.44
C GLU A 99 5.63 -14.77 1.02
N ARG A 100 6.43 -14.33 2.00
CA ARG A 100 6.12 -14.48 3.42
C ARG A 100 4.89 -13.70 3.88
N THR A 101 4.56 -12.62 3.19
CA THR A 101 3.40 -11.78 3.50
C THR A 101 2.19 -12.11 2.64
N ASN A 102 2.30 -13.10 1.74
CA ASN A 102 1.30 -13.47 0.75
C ASN A 102 0.73 -12.25 -0.01
N ARG A 103 1.61 -11.30 -0.36
CA ARG A 103 1.24 -10.03 -0.98
C ARG A 103 1.88 -9.91 -2.37
N LEU A 104 1.14 -9.34 -3.31
CA LEU A 104 1.66 -8.99 -4.63
C LEU A 104 2.33 -7.60 -4.62
N PRO A 105 3.19 -7.30 -5.61
CA PRO A 105 3.61 -5.94 -5.89
C PRO A 105 2.41 -4.99 -6.04
N THR A 106 2.60 -3.73 -5.66
CA THR A 106 1.55 -2.70 -5.60
C THR A 106 0.94 -2.46 -6.97
N GLU A 107 1.75 -2.52 -8.03
CA GLU A 107 1.29 -2.38 -9.41
C GLU A 107 0.29 -3.47 -9.80
N GLU A 108 0.61 -4.73 -9.46
CA GLU A 108 -0.25 -5.88 -9.76
C GLU A 108 -1.56 -5.80 -8.97
N GLU A 109 -1.49 -5.41 -7.69
CA GLU A 109 -2.66 -5.24 -6.84
C GLU A 109 -3.61 -4.16 -7.40
N ILE A 110 -3.06 -3.01 -7.83
CA ILE A 110 -3.82 -1.94 -8.49
C ILE A 110 -4.43 -2.43 -9.82
N SER A 111 -3.66 -3.16 -10.62
CA SER A 111 -4.11 -3.66 -11.93
C SER A 111 -5.26 -4.65 -11.78
N LYS A 112 -5.14 -5.59 -10.84
CA LYS A 112 -6.18 -6.57 -10.52
C LYS A 112 -7.50 -5.91 -10.09
N ARG A 113 -7.40 -4.82 -9.32
CA ARG A 113 -8.58 -4.05 -8.87
C ARG A 113 -9.26 -3.29 -9.99
N ARG A 114 -8.48 -2.62 -10.84
CA ARG A 114 -9.02 -1.94 -12.03
C ARG A 114 -9.75 -2.92 -12.94
N LEU A 115 -9.17 -4.10 -13.18
CA LEU A 115 -9.82 -5.17 -13.94
C LEU A 115 -11.13 -5.63 -13.29
N LYS A 116 -11.13 -5.82 -11.96
CA LYS A 116 -12.34 -6.19 -11.21
C LYS A 116 -13.42 -5.11 -11.32
N TRP A 117 -13.06 -3.84 -11.14
CA TRP A 117 -13.97 -2.70 -11.25
C TRP A 117 -14.58 -2.58 -12.65
N MET A 118 -13.76 -2.67 -13.70
CA MET A 118 -14.26 -2.69 -15.09
C MET A 118 -15.22 -3.87 -15.33
N GLY A 119 -14.89 -5.06 -14.80
CA GLY A 119 -15.78 -6.22 -14.87
C GLY A 119 -17.12 -6.01 -14.16
N HIS A 120 -17.14 -5.30 -13.04
CA HIS A 120 -18.38 -4.90 -12.38
C HIS A 120 -19.18 -3.92 -13.25
N THR A 121 -18.56 -2.84 -13.73
CA THR A 121 -19.23 -1.85 -14.58
C THR A 121 -19.85 -2.49 -15.83
N LEU A 122 -19.11 -3.38 -16.51
CA LEU A 122 -19.58 -4.06 -17.73
C LEU A 122 -20.71 -5.06 -17.47
N ARG A 123 -20.77 -5.69 -16.29
CA ARG A 123 -21.86 -6.62 -15.92
C ARG A 123 -23.12 -5.92 -15.44
N THR A 124 -22.99 -4.65 -15.03
CA THR A 124 -24.09 -3.84 -14.51
C THR A 124 -24.62 -2.84 -15.56
N SER A 125 -24.02 -2.81 -16.75
CA SER A 125 -24.47 -2.05 -17.92
C SER A 125 -25.42 -2.88 -18.80
#